data_AF-A0AA40B4G7-F1
#
_entry.id   AF-A0AA40B4G7-F1
#
_cell.length_a   1.000
_cell.length_b   1.000
_cell.length_c   1.000
_cell.angle_alpha   90.00
_cell.angle_beta   90.00
_cell.angle_gamma   90.00
#
_symmetry.space_group_name_H-M   'P 1'
#
loop_
_entity.id
_entity.type
_entity.pdbx_description
1 polymer ?
#
loop_
_entity_poly.entity_id
_entity_poly.type
_entity_poly.pdbx_seq_one_letter_code
_entity_poly.pdbx_strand_id
1 'polypeptide(L)'
;MQLGRNLHSALKQLRYSNRPRRLWVDAVCINQDDIDERNVQVMRMGATYSLATRVVIWLGSEAEDSTHTLSTIADFGEQVEFTVEGFLADAPGASEPMWWNPSQQCHTTPELGHLLTALLARPWFSRVWVIQEALLGSRQTIIQCGDAFIPWPPFRKAVLVMSQKEELPQELRNLTDTYRGNLLPRSHWSLFRLLLWT
;
A
#
# COMPACT_ATOMS: atom_id res chain seq x y z
N MET A 1 -0.97 -11.60 26.99
CA MET A 1 -0.96 -11.04 25.62
C MET A 1 -0.07 -11.91 24.73
N GLN A 2 -0.64 -12.61 23.75
CA GLN A 2 0.13 -13.40 22.78
C GLN A 2 0.26 -12.57 21.49
N LEU A 3 1.48 -12.11 21.19
CA LEU A 3 1.76 -11.39 19.96
C LEU A 3 1.76 -12.37 18.78
N GLY A 4 1.02 -12.05 17.72
CA GLY A 4 1.08 -12.82 16.48
C GLY A 4 2.50 -12.81 15.89
N ARG A 5 2.92 -13.92 15.27
CA ARG A 5 4.28 -14.08 14.69
C ARG A 5 4.66 -12.93 13.74
N ASN A 6 3.69 -12.47 12.94
CA ASN A 6 3.90 -11.37 11.99
C ASN A 6 4.19 -10.04 12.70
N LEU A 7 3.44 -9.68 13.74
CA LEU A 7 3.67 -8.46 14.52
C LEU A 7 5.00 -8.53 15.30
N HIS A 8 5.34 -9.69 15.86
CA HIS A 8 6.63 -9.88 16.52
C HIS A 8 7.81 -9.65 15.56
N SER A 9 7.72 -10.19 14.34
CA SER A 9 8.70 -9.94 13.28
C SER A 9 8.76 -8.46 12.91
N ALA A 10 7.61 -7.80 12.72
CA ALA A 10 7.54 -6.37 12.42
C ALA A 10 8.24 -5.52 13.49
N LEU A 11 7.94 -5.75 14.78
CA LEU A 11 8.53 -5.00 15.89
C LEU A 11 10.05 -5.17 15.96
N LYS A 12 10.56 -6.38 15.67
CA LYS A 12 12.01 -6.62 15.58
C LYS A 12 12.64 -5.85 14.43
N GLN A 13 12.04 -5.88 13.24
CA GLN A 13 12.58 -5.23 12.05
C GLN A 13 12.53 -3.70 12.16
N LEU A 14 11.44 -3.15 12.70
CA LEU A 14 11.23 -1.71 12.78
C LEU A 14 12.03 -1.05 13.89
N ARG A 15 12.64 -1.81 14.80
CA ARG A 15 13.43 -1.28 15.91
C ARG A 15 14.73 -0.65 15.39
N TYR A 16 15.02 0.58 15.83
CA TYR A 16 16.35 1.16 15.60
C TYR A 16 17.40 0.45 16.47
N SER A 17 18.61 0.26 15.93
CA SER A 17 19.69 -0.42 16.63
C SER A 17 20.22 0.35 17.85
N ASN A 18 20.11 1.68 17.84
CA ASN A 18 20.77 2.57 18.79
C ASN A 18 19.85 3.48 19.59
N ARG A 19 18.53 3.44 19.36
CA ARG A 19 17.58 4.32 20.04
C ARG A 19 16.18 3.71 20.14
N PRO A 20 15.38 4.10 21.15
CA PRO A 20 13.98 3.69 21.19
C PRO A 20 13.21 4.25 19.98
N ARG A 21 12.22 3.49 19.52
CA ARG A 21 11.25 3.92 18.50
C ARG A 21 9.87 3.91 19.11
N ARG A 22 9.15 5.03 19.02
CA ARG A 22 7.74 5.11 19.42
C ARG A 22 6.88 4.54 18.29
N LEU A 23 6.13 3.49 18.58
CA LEU A 23 5.20 2.86 17.66
C LEU A 23 3.83 2.79 18.34
N TRP A 24 2.79 3.12 17.58
CA TRP A 24 1.43 2.79 17.95
C TRP A 24 1.03 1.54 17.18
N VAL A 25 0.55 0.53 17.89
CA VAL A 25 0.05 -0.73 17.34
C VAL A 25 -1.21 -1.07 18.10
N ASP A 26 -2.33 -1.16 17.40
CA ASP A 26 -3.66 -1.45 17.96
C ASP A 26 -3.66 -2.66 18.92
N ALA A 27 -3.02 -3.77 18.54
CA ALA A 27 -2.93 -4.98 19.34
C ALA A 27 -2.11 -4.84 20.64
N VAL A 28 -1.38 -3.74 20.82
CA VAL A 28 -0.54 -3.46 21.99
C VAL A 28 -1.03 -2.25 22.76
N CYS A 29 -1.50 -1.21 22.07
CA CYS A 29 -1.87 0.08 22.63
C CYS A 29 -3.34 0.16 23.04
N ILE A 30 -4.19 -0.78 22.60
CA ILE A 30 -5.60 -0.85 22.96
C ILE A 30 -5.79 -2.03 23.90
N ASN A 31 -6.47 -1.81 25.03
CA ASN A 31 -6.92 -2.92 25.86
C ASN A 31 -8.00 -3.72 25.11
N GLN A 32 -7.62 -4.88 24.59
CA GLN A 32 -8.53 -5.71 23.80
C GLN A 32 -9.62 -6.38 24.66
N ASP A 33 -9.42 -6.46 25.98
CA ASP A 33 -10.36 -7.05 26.94
C ASP A 33 -11.39 -6.02 27.45
N ASP A 34 -11.17 -4.72 27.22
CA ASP A 34 -12.12 -3.64 27.53
C ASP A 34 -12.85 -3.21 26.26
N ILE A 35 -14.13 -3.61 26.17
CA ILE A 35 -14.97 -3.34 25.00
C ILE A 35 -15.23 -1.84 24.84
N ASP A 36 -15.40 -1.10 25.94
CA ASP A 36 -15.72 0.32 25.89
C ASP A 36 -14.50 1.13 25.42
N GLU A 37 -13.32 0.82 25.97
CA GLU A 37 -12.06 1.40 25.47
C GLU A 37 -11.87 1.05 23.99
N ARG A 38 -12.01 -0.22 23.62
CA ARG A 38 -11.82 -0.67 22.24
C ARG A 38 -12.73 0.07 21.28
N ASN A 39 -14.01 0.24 21.62
CA ASN A 39 -14.95 0.98 20.78
C ASN A 39 -14.54 2.45 20.63
N VAL A 40 -14.11 3.11 21.72
CA VAL A 40 -13.59 4.48 21.67
C VAL A 40 -12.33 4.58 20.80
N GLN A 41 -11.41 3.61 20.90
CA GLN A 41 -10.18 3.60 20.13
C GLN A 41 -10.44 3.34 18.64
N VAL A 42 -11.34 2.42 18.30
CA VAL A 42 -11.77 2.16 16.92
C VAL A 42 -12.31 3.43 16.28
N MET A 43 -13.14 4.20 16.98
CA MET A 43 -13.65 5.50 16.51
C MET A 43 -12.54 6.55 16.31
N ARG A 44 -11.38 6.40 16.98
CA ARG A 44 -10.23 7.31 16.90
C ARG A 44 -9.17 6.87 15.90
N MET A 45 -9.23 5.66 15.33
CA MET A 45 -8.18 5.12 14.45
C MET A 45 -7.87 6.06 13.27
N GLY A 46 -8.90 6.68 12.67
CA GLY A 46 -8.73 7.67 11.61
C GLY A 46 -7.78 8.81 11.98
N ALA A 47 -8.00 9.40 13.16
CA ALA A 47 -7.15 10.48 13.69
C ALA A 47 -5.75 9.97 14.06
N THR A 48 -5.64 8.76 14.61
CA THR A 48 -4.32 8.18 14.95
C THR A 48 -3.46 7.99 13.71
N TYR A 49 -4.01 7.47 12.62
CA TYR A 49 -3.26 7.28 11.37
C TYR A 49 -2.96 8.61 10.66
N SER A 50 -3.89 9.56 10.65
CA SER A 50 -3.69 10.85 9.99
C SER A 50 -2.67 11.73 10.72
N LEU A 51 -2.61 11.66 12.05
CA LEU A 51 -1.65 12.40 12.88
C LEU A 51 -0.30 11.68 13.04
N ALA A 52 -0.20 10.43 12.62
CA ALA A 52 1.06 9.70 12.67
C ALA A 52 2.10 10.34 11.75
N THR A 53 3.33 10.49 12.24
CA THR A 53 4.45 10.98 11.42
C THR A 53 4.66 10.10 10.19
N ARG A 54 4.47 8.79 10.34
CA ARG A 54 4.59 7.79 9.28
C ARG A 54 3.75 6.58 9.63
N VAL A 55 3.03 6.06 8.65
CA VAL A 55 2.37 4.76 8.76
C VAL A 55 3.17 3.71 7.99
N VAL A 56 3.38 2.55 8.62
CA VAL A 56 4.13 1.44 8.01
C VAL A 56 3.17 0.27 7.82
N ILE A 57 2.92 -0.05 6.55
CA ILE A 57 2.24 -1.27 6.14
C ILE A 57 3.29 -2.38 6.10
N TRP A 58 3.21 -3.35 7.00
CA TRP A 58 4.16 -4.45 7.08
C TRP A 58 3.63 -5.69 6.35
N LEU A 59 4.33 -6.11 5.28
CA LEU A 59 3.97 -7.28 4.47
C LEU A 59 4.59 -8.59 4.97
N GLY A 60 5.44 -8.55 6.01
CA GLY A 60 6.20 -9.70 6.49
C GLY A 60 7.68 -9.61 6.12
N SER A 61 8.42 -10.67 6.47
CA SER A 61 9.81 -10.83 6.07
C SER A 61 9.95 -10.92 4.55
N GLU A 62 11.17 -10.70 4.08
CA GLU A 62 11.54 -10.97 2.69
C GLU A 62 11.31 -12.44 2.34
N ALA A 63 10.63 -12.66 1.22
CA ALA A 63 10.34 -13.97 0.64
C ALA A 63 9.92 -13.78 -0.83
N GLU A 64 10.07 -14.82 -1.66
CA GLU A 64 9.67 -14.81 -3.07
C GLU A 64 10.19 -13.59 -3.85
N ASP A 65 11.46 -13.21 -3.64
CA ASP A 65 12.09 -12.04 -4.27
C ASP A 65 11.27 -10.73 -4.13
N SER A 66 10.63 -10.57 -2.96
CA SER A 66 9.81 -9.40 -2.65
C SER A 66 10.56 -8.07 -2.74
N THR A 67 11.88 -8.09 -2.55
CA THR A 67 12.72 -6.89 -2.66
C THR A 67 12.77 -6.41 -4.10
N HIS A 68 13.11 -7.28 -5.04
CA HIS A 68 13.09 -6.96 -6.47
C HIS A 68 11.67 -6.59 -6.91
N THR A 69 10.67 -7.36 -6.48
CA THR A 69 9.26 -7.10 -6.81
C THR A 69 8.80 -5.70 -6.38
N LEU A 70 9.16 -5.27 -5.16
CA LEU A 70 8.85 -3.92 -4.68
C LEU A 70 9.56 -2.83 -5.49
N SER A 71 10.82 -3.07 -5.90
CA SER A 71 11.54 -2.14 -6.78
C SER A 71 10.84 -2.02 -8.12
N THR A 72 10.47 -3.13 -8.75
CA THR A 72 9.77 -3.11 -10.05
C THR A 72 8.43 -2.39 -9.98
N ILE A 73 7.68 -2.58 -8.88
CA ILE A 73 6.44 -1.81 -8.64
C ILE A 73 6.73 -0.32 -8.48
N ALA A 74 7.83 0.05 -7.81
CA ALA A 74 8.24 1.45 -7.69
C ALA A 74 8.54 2.05 -9.05
N ASP A 75 9.34 1.36 -9.87
CA ASP A 75 9.70 1.78 -11.22
C ASP A 75 8.45 2.02 -12.07
N PHE A 76 7.51 1.07 -12.09
CA PHE A 76 6.22 1.21 -12.79
C PHE A 76 5.39 2.39 -12.28
N GLY A 77 5.42 2.65 -10.98
CA GLY A 77 4.69 3.75 -10.35
C GLY A 77 5.29 5.11 -10.65
N GLU A 78 6.60 5.17 -10.85
CA GLU A 78 7.34 6.39 -11.18
C GLU A 78 7.19 6.80 -12.64
N GLN A 79 6.81 5.89 -13.55
CA GLN A 79 6.55 6.23 -14.96
C GLN A 79 5.27 7.04 -15.19
N VAL A 80 4.38 7.12 -14.21
CA VAL A 80 3.04 7.70 -14.38
C VAL A 80 2.73 8.74 -13.33
N GLU A 81 1.89 9.71 -13.65
CA GLU A 81 1.41 10.74 -12.72
C GLU A 81 -0.10 10.93 -12.87
N PHE A 82 -0.76 11.36 -11.79
CA PHE A 82 -2.15 11.79 -11.87
C PHE A 82 -2.21 13.27 -12.25
N THR A 83 -2.97 13.59 -13.30
CA THR A 83 -3.25 14.97 -13.65
C THR A 83 -4.23 15.58 -12.66
N VAL A 84 -4.31 16.93 -12.66
CA VAL A 84 -5.30 17.68 -11.87
C VAL A 84 -6.75 17.31 -12.23
N GLU A 85 -6.96 16.78 -13.43
CA GLU A 85 -8.26 16.31 -13.94
C GLU A 85 -8.56 14.86 -13.56
N GLY A 86 -7.64 14.19 -12.86
CA GLY A 86 -7.79 12.81 -12.40
C GLY A 86 -7.45 11.75 -13.46
N PHE A 87 -6.86 12.14 -14.59
CA PHE A 87 -6.35 11.21 -15.59
C PHE A 87 -4.96 10.72 -15.23
N LEU A 88 -4.58 9.55 -15.73
CA LEU A 88 -3.19 9.10 -15.71
C LEU A 88 -2.47 9.67 -16.94
N ALA A 89 -1.24 10.13 -16.74
CA ALA A 89 -0.36 10.61 -17.80
C ALA A 89 1.07 10.13 -17.52
N ASP A 90 1.97 10.36 -18.47
CA ASP A 90 3.39 10.10 -18.27
C ASP A 90 3.95 11.03 -17.20
N ALA A 91 4.76 10.48 -16.31
CA ALA A 91 5.50 11.29 -15.36
C ALA A 91 6.58 12.12 -16.09
N PRO A 92 6.94 13.30 -15.57
CA PRO A 92 8.08 14.05 -16.09
C PRO A 92 9.35 13.19 -16.12
N GLY A 93 9.90 12.94 -17.30
CA GLY A 93 11.10 12.11 -17.47
C GLY A 93 10.84 10.60 -17.52
N ALA A 94 9.59 10.17 -17.73
CA ALA A 94 9.27 8.76 -17.94
C ALA A 94 10.12 8.15 -19.07
N SER A 95 10.75 7.01 -18.79
CA SER A 95 11.49 6.21 -19.75
C SER A 95 10.58 5.28 -20.57
N GLU A 96 9.40 4.97 -20.04
CA GLU A 96 8.39 4.11 -20.67
C GLU A 96 7.13 4.93 -21.02
N PRO A 97 7.12 5.65 -22.15
CA PRO A 97 6.01 6.51 -22.53
C PRO A 97 4.74 5.70 -22.76
N MET A 98 3.59 6.29 -22.42
CA MET A 98 2.27 5.68 -22.53
C MET A 98 2.09 4.41 -21.69
N TRP A 99 2.94 4.16 -20.68
CA TRP A 99 2.78 3.02 -19.77
C TRP A 99 1.38 2.96 -19.15
N TRP A 100 0.79 4.12 -18.82
CA TRP A 100 -0.57 4.24 -18.30
C TRP A 100 -1.68 3.79 -19.26
N ASN A 101 -1.43 3.72 -20.57
CA ASN A 101 -2.44 3.39 -21.57
C ASN A 101 -2.76 1.89 -21.53
N PRO A 102 -4.03 1.48 -21.34
CA PRO A 102 -4.42 0.06 -21.34
C PRO A 102 -3.99 -0.72 -22.59
N SER A 103 -3.99 -0.05 -23.76
CA SER A 103 -3.62 -0.64 -25.04
C SER A 103 -2.11 -0.79 -25.26
N GLN A 104 -1.28 -0.17 -24.40
CA GLN A 104 0.17 -0.31 -24.48
C GLN A 104 0.60 -1.65 -23.89
N GLN A 105 1.41 -2.41 -24.65
CA GLN A 105 1.89 -3.72 -24.26
C GLN A 105 2.61 -3.68 -22.91
N CYS A 106 2.40 -4.70 -22.09
CA CYS A 106 3.08 -4.81 -20.82
C CYS A 106 4.43 -5.49 -21.00
N HIS A 107 5.55 -4.81 -20.69
CA HIS A 107 6.89 -5.42 -20.71
C HIS A 107 7.14 -6.40 -19.53
N THR A 108 6.10 -7.08 -19.07
CA THR A 108 6.17 -8.05 -17.97
C THR A 108 6.44 -9.45 -18.50
N THR A 109 7.42 -10.14 -17.93
CA THR A 109 7.66 -11.55 -18.20
C THR A 109 6.72 -12.43 -17.36
N PRO A 110 6.46 -13.69 -17.76
CA PRO A 110 5.70 -14.63 -16.94
C PRO A 110 6.26 -14.75 -15.52
N GLU A 111 7.58 -14.76 -15.35
CA GLU A 111 8.25 -14.83 -14.04
C GLU A 111 7.90 -13.62 -13.17
N LEU A 112 8.02 -12.41 -13.71
CA LEU A 112 7.65 -11.19 -12.99
C LEU A 112 6.15 -11.19 -12.62
N GLY A 113 5.29 -11.71 -13.50
CA GLY A 113 3.86 -11.90 -13.20
C GLY A 113 3.62 -12.77 -11.97
N HIS A 114 4.38 -13.86 -11.80
CA HIS A 114 4.26 -14.73 -10.61
C HIS A 114 4.76 -14.03 -9.34
N LEU A 115 5.86 -13.29 -9.41
CA LEU A 115 6.41 -12.54 -8.27
C LEU A 115 5.45 -11.44 -7.79
N LEU A 116 4.89 -10.66 -8.73
CA LEU A 116 3.85 -9.67 -8.45
C LEU A 116 2.63 -10.32 -7.79
N THR A 117 2.19 -11.46 -8.30
CA THR A 117 1.06 -12.23 -7.76
C THR A 117 1.35 -12.69 -6.33
N ALA A 118 2.53 -13.27 -6.07
CA ALA A 118 2.92 -13.73 -4.74
C ALA A 118 2.97 -12.59 -3.71
N LEU A 119 3.52 -11.44 -4.08
CA LEU A 119 3.57 -10.26 -3.22
C LEU A 119 2.15 -9.75 -2.91
N LEU A 120 1.33 -9.60 -3.95
CA LEU A 120 -0.02 -9.06 -3.84
C LEU A 120 -0.99 -10.04 -3.15
N ALA A 121 -0.73 -11.35 -3.20
CA ALA A 121 -1.50 -12.35 -2.46
C ALA A 121 -1.24 -12.34 -0.93
N ARG A 122 -0.29 -11.52 -0.44
CA ARG A 122 0.06 -11.51 0.99
C ARG A 122 -1.13 -11.12 1.87
N PRO A 123 -1.27 -11.71 3.07
CA PRO A 123 -2.47 -11.58 3.91
C PRO A 123 -2.87 -10.15 4.31
N TRP A 124 -1.94 -9.20 4.25
CA TRP A 124 -2.27 -7.80 4.53
C TRP A 124 -3.29 -7.26 3.51
N PHE A 125 -3.13 -7.60 2.23
CA PHE A 125 -3.95 -7.04 1.16
C PHE A 125 -5.43 -7.47 1.19
N SER A 126 -5.75 -8.60 1.81
CA SER A 126 -7.15 -9.02 2.04
C SER A 126 -7.82 -8.31 3.23
N ARG A 127 -7.06 -7.58 4.06
CA ARG A 127 -7.52 -6.93 5.29
C ARG A 127 -7.72 -5.42 5.16
N VAL A 128 -7.52 -4.87 3.97
CA VAL A 128 -7.32 -3.42 3.79
C VAL A 128 -8.61 -2.62 3.93
N TRP A 129 -9.79 -3.22 3.71
CA TRP A 129 -11.09 -2.53 3.70
C TRP A 129 -11.46 -1.83 5.03
N VAL A 130 -10.82 -2.21 6.14
CA VAL A 130 -11.13 -1.64 7.47
C VAL A 130 -10.44 -0.29 7.71
N ILE A 131 -9.33 0.00 7.03
CA ILE A 131 -8.47 1.16 7.38
C ILE A 131 -8.08 2.04 6.19
N GLN A 132 -8.62 1.80 4.99
CA GLN A 132 -8.25 2.53 3.76
C GLN A 132 -8.37 4.03 3.89
N GLU A 133 -9.53 4.54 4.32
CA GLU A 133 -9.75 5.99 4.41
C GLU A 133 -8.79 6.64 5.42
N ALA A 134 -8.50 5.94 6.51
CA ALA A 134 -7.56 6.40 7.52
C ALA A 134 -6.11 6.45 7.01
N LEU A 135 -5.69 5.46 6.22
CA LEU A 135 -4.36 5.41 5.60
C LEU A 135 -4.20 6.41 4.45
N LEU A 136 -5.27 6.65 3.67
CA LEU A 136 -5.28 7.62 2.57
C LEU A 136 -5.09 9.06 3.07
N GLY A 137 -5.46 9.35 4.31
CA GLY A 137 -5.19 10.64 4.96
C GLY A 137 -3.73 10.82 5.39
N SER A 138 -2.91 9.76 5.44
CA SER A 138 -1.51 9.85 5.87
C SER A 138 -0.56 10.03 4.68
N ARG A 139 0.02 11.24 4.58
CA ARG A 139 0.94 11.64 3.49
C ARG A 139 2.28 10.89 3.51
N GLN A 140 2.63 10.18 4.59
CA GLN A 140 3.90 9.48 4.75
C GLN A 140 3.75 7.96 4.88
N THR A 141 2.68 7.38 4.32
CA THR A 141 2.50 5.92 4.34
C THR A 141 3.54 5.23 3.46
N ILE A 142 4.15 4.18 4.00
CA ILE A 142 5.03 3.25 3.26
C ILE A 142 4.52 1.82 3.37
N ILE A 143 4.80 1.03 2.35
CA ILE A 143 4.72 -0.43 2.38
C ILE A 143 6.13 -0.95 2.58
N GLN A 144 6.31 -1.85 3.56
CA GLN A 144 7.59 -2.44 3.89
C GLN A 144 7.48 -3.97 3.90
N CYS A 145 8.48 -4.62 3.29
CA CYS A 145 8.65 -6.07 3.26
C CYS A 145 10.11 -6.40 3.55
N GLY A 146 10.40 -7.03 4.69
CA GLY A 146 11.78 -7.14 5.17
C GLY A 146 12.43 -5.75 5.30
N ASP A 147 13.59 -5.56 4.67
CA ASP A 147 14.31 -4.30 4.63
C ASP A 147 13.91 -3.39 3.47
N ALA A 148 13.24 -3.94 2.45
CA ALA A 148 12.76 -3.19 1.30
C ALA A 148 11.46 -2.43 1.63
N PHE A 149 11.32 -1.22 1.10
CA PHE A 149 10.10 -0.45 1.24
C PHE A 149 9.82 0.41 0.00
N ILE A 150 8.54 0.72 -0.20
CA ILE A 150 8.03 1.59 -1.25
C ILE A 150 7.05 2.61 -0.64
N PRO A 151 7.10 3.90 -1.00
CA PRO A 151 6.06 4.86 -0.63
C PRO A 151 4.69 4.46 -1.20
N TRP A 152 3.61 4.79 -0.48
CA TRP A 152 2.26 4.44 -0.92
C TRP A 152 1.86 4.99 -2.31
N PRO A 153 2.18 6.25 -2.69
CA PRO A 153 1.77 6.80 -3.98
C PRO A 153 2.28 6.03 -5.22
N PRO A 154 3.58 5.74 -5.41
CA PRO A 154 4.05 4.97 -6.56
C PRO A 154 3.48 3.55 -6.57
N PHE A 155 3.38 2.89 -5.41
CA PHE A 155 2.73 1.57 -5.31
C PHE A 155 1.29 1.61 -5.85
N ARG A 156 0.50 2.58 -5.38
CA ARG A 156 -0.90 2.76 -5.78
C ARG A 156 -1.03 3.04 -7.27
N LYS A 157 -0.16 3.90 -7.83
CA LYS A 157 -0.11 4.22 -9.26
C LYS A 157 0.15 2.96 -10.10
N ALA A 158 1.19 2.20 -9.75
CA ALA A 158 1.56 0.97 -10.44
C ALA A 158 0.43 -0.06 -10.42
N VAL A 159 -0.17 -0.34 -9.26
CA VAL A 159 -1.28 -1.31 -9.14
C VAL A 159 -2.49 -0.88 -9.97
N LEU A 160 -2.79 0.42 -10.03
CA LEU A 160 -3.89 0.93 -10.86
C LEU A 160 -3.63 0.74 -12.36
N VAL A 161 -2.41 1.00 -12.84
CA VAL A 161 -2.04 0.79 -14.24
C VAL A 161 -2.07 -0.70 -14.57
N MET A 162 -1.45 -1.54 -13.73
CA MET A 162 -1.44 -2.99 -13.89
C MET A 162 -2.86 -3.59 -13.97
N SER A 163 -3.81 -3.11 -13.17
CA SER A 163 -5.21 -3.58 -13.23
C SER A 163 -5.90 -3.38 -14.59
N GLN A 164 -5.33 -2.54 -15.46
CA GLN A 164 -5.88 -2.23 -16.78
C GLN A 164 -5.20 -3.00 -17.91
N LYS A 165 -4.15 -3.79 -17.61
CA LYS A 165 -3.39 -4.52 -18.61
C LYS A 165 -3.98 -5.92 -18.82
N GLU A 166 -4.59 -6.14 -19.98
CA GLU A 166 -5.21 -7.43 -20.36
C GLU A 166 -4.20 -8.57 -20.58
N GLU A 167 -2.91 -8.26 -20.63
CA GLU A 167 -1.84 -9.25 -20.83
C GLU A 167 -1.34 -9.86 -19.52
N LEU A 168 -1.60 -9.21 -18.38
CA LEU A 168 -1.14 -9.73 -17.08
C LEU A 168 -1.88 -11.01 -16.70
N PRO A 169 -1.27 -11.94 -15.95
CA PRO A 169 -1.93 -13.17 -15.52
C PRO A 169 -3.30 -12.90 -14.89
N GLN A 170 -4.30 -13.75 -15.19
CA GLN A 170 -5.67 -13.55 -14.70
C GLN A 170 -5.73 -13.45 -13.16
N GLU A 171 -4.92 -14.23 -12.45
CA GLU A 171 -4.82 -14.17 -10.99
C GLU A 171 -4.34 -12.79 -10.52
N LEU A 172 -3.27 -12.27 -11.14
CA LEU A 172 -2.76 -10.93 -10.86
C LEU A 172 -3.83 -9.87 -11.13
N ARG A 173 -4.55 -9.96 -12.26
CA ARG A 173 -5.66 -9.05 -12.58
C ARG A 173 -6.73 -9.10 -11.50
N ASN A 174 -7.19 -10.29 -11.11
CA ASN A 174 -8.19 -10.45 -10.06
C ASN A 174 -7.76 -9.83 -8.72
N LEU A 175 -6.49 -10.00 -8.34
CA LEU A 175 -5.92 -9.37 -7.15
C LEU A 175 -5.94 -7.85 -7.29
N THR A 176 -5.39 -7.33 -8.39
CA THR A 176 -5.34 -5.88 -8.65
C THR A 176 -6.73 -5.25 -8.78
N ASP A 177 -7.75 -5.97 -9.28
CA ASP A 177 -9.14 -5.51 -9.37
C ASP A 177 -9.83 -5.51 -8.01
N THR A 178 -9.60 -6.57 -7.23
CA THR A 178 -10.03 -6.62 -5.82
C THR A 178 -9.46 -5.42 -5.08
N TYR A 179 -8.19 -5.11 -5.32
CA TYR A 179 -7.52 -3.94 -4.77
C TYR A 179 -7.97 -2.64 -5.40
N ARG A 180 -8.32 -2.60 -6.68
CA ARG A 180 -8.85 -1.40 -7.32
C ARG A 180 -10.13 -0.94 -6.64
N GLY A 181 -11.02 -1.86 -6.27
CA GLY A 181 -12.26 -1.53 -5.55
C GLY A 181 -12.06 -1.14 -4.08
N ASN A 182 -10.90 -1.47 -3.52
CA ASN A 182 -10.58 -1.37 -2.09
C ASN A 182 -9.54 -0.25 -1.85
N LEU A 183 -8.36 -0.33 -2.45
CA LEU A 183 -7.28 0.66 -2.37
C LEU A 183 -7.59 1.99 -3.08
N LEU A 184 -8.56 2.02 -3.98
CA LEU A 184 -9.00 3.23 -4.67
C LEU A 184 -10.46 3.50 -4.30
N PRO A 185 -10.80 4.65 -3.70
CA PRO A 185 -12.18 4.95 -3.33
C PRO A 185 -13.10 4.84 -4.54
N ARG A 186 -14.10 3.94 -4.45
CA ARG A 186 -15.22 3.90 -5.39
C ARG A 186 -16.11 5.11 -5.10
N SER A 187 -15.91 6.17 -5.87
CA SER A 187 -16.56 7.49 -5.71
C SER A 187 -16.14 8.21 -4.44
N HIS A 188 -15.66 9.45 -4.56
CA HIS A 188 -15.97 10.57 -3.69
C HIS A 188 -15.16 11.79 -4.18
N TRP A 189 -15.77 12.51 -5.12
CA TRP A 189 -15.57 13.94 -5.35
C TRP A 189 -15.72 14.82 -4.09
N SER A 190 -15.91 14.23 -2.90
CA SER A 190 -16.03 14.95 -1.62
C SER A 190 -14.80 14.87 -0.70
N LEU A 191 -13.86 13.94 -0.90
CA LEU A 191 -12.61 13.89 -0.10
C LEU A 191 -11.42 14.57 -0.78
N PHE A 192 -11.46 14.76 -2.10
CA PHE A 192 -10.47 15.57 -2.83
C PHE A 192 -10.43 17.05 -2.38
N ARG A 193 -11.47 17.54 -1.69
CA ARG A 193 -11.48 18.89 -1.10
C ARG A 193 -10.75 19.01 0.24
N LEU A 194 -10.44 17.90 0.92
CA LEU A 194 -9.73 17.93 2.21
C LEU A 194 -8.20 17.79 2.07
N LEU A 195 -7.69 17.42 0.89
CA LEU A 195 -6.25 17.25 0.66
C LEU A 195 -5.65 18.25 -0.34
N LEU A 196 -6.45 19.14 -0.92
CA LEU A 196 -6.01 20.25 -1.78
C LEU A 196 -5.93 21.62 -1.08
N TRP A 197 -5.97 21.68 0.25
CA TRP A 197 -5.66 22.91 0.99
C TRP A 197 -4.71 22.61 2.15
N THR A 198 -3.50 23.19 2.05
CA THR A 198 -2.39 23.26 3.03
C THR A 198 -1.55 22.00 3.30
#